data_AF-R1ECM0-F1
#
_entry.id   AF-R1ECM0-F1
#
_cell.length_a   1.000
_cell.length_b   1.000
_cell.length_c   1.000
_cell.angle_alpha   90.00
_cell.angle_beta   90.00
_cell.angle_gamma   90.00
#
_symmetry.space_group_name_H-M   'P 1'
#
loop_
_entity.id
_entity.type
_entity.pdbx_description
1 polymer ?
#
loop_
_entity_poly.entity_id
_entity_poly.type
_entity_poly.pdbx_seq_one_letter_code
_entity_poly.pdbx_strand_id
1 'polypeptide(L)'
;MPVLRILLLSGHEGSHPTMRKVVGSASEAVADVPAGATLLVGGFGLSGVPENLITALRDRACGGLTVVSSNVGTSERGLGLLFQTRQIAKV
;
A
#
# COMPACT_ATOMS: atom_id res chain seq x y z
N MET A 1 -14.91 14.13 -0.57
CA MET A 1 -13.58 13.76 -0.05
C MET A 1 -13.02 12.70 -0.99
N PRO A 2 -12.00 12.99 -1.84
CA PRO A 2 -11.63 12.05 -2.89
C PRO A 2 -10.75 10.93 -2.32
N VAL A 3 -11.15 9.71 -2.66
CA VAL A 3 -10.60 8.42 -2.23
C VAL A 3 -9.29 8.15 -2.98
N LEU A 4 -8.31 7.56 -2.29
CA LEU A 4 -6.99 7.15 -2.78
C LEU A 4 -7.13 6.23 -4.01
N ARG A 5 -6.51 6.62 -5.14
CA ARG A 5 -6.45 5.80 -6.36
C ARG A 5 -5.41 4.69 -6.22
N ILE A 6 -5.82 3.50 -5.76
CA ILE A 6 -5.12 2.26 -6.13
C ILE A 6 -5.94 1.63 -7.26
N LEU A 7 -5.48 1.80 -8.49
CA LEU A 7 -6.12 1.24 -9.67
C LEU A 7 -5.15 0.26 -10.34
N LEU A 8 -5.24 -1.01 -9.95
CA LEU A 8 -4.79 -2.15 -10.74
C LEU A 8 -5.75 -2.29 -11.94
N LEU A 9 -5.28 -2.00 -13.15
CA LEU A 9 -6.01 -2.35 -14.37
C LEU A 9 -5.08 -3.14 -15.29
N SER A 10 -5.40 -4.42 -15.43
CA SER A 10 -5.04 -5.23 -16.59
C SER A 10 -5.95 -4.86 -17.75
N GLY A 11 -5.34 -4.58 -18.91
CA GLY A 11 -5.91 -4.68 -20.27
C GLY A 11 -7.20 -3.92 -20.62
N HIS A 12 -7.08 -2.83 -21.39
CA HIS A 12 -8.15 -2.38 -22.29
C HIS A 12 -7.53 -1.64 -23.51
N GLU A 13 -7.68 -2.24 -24.69
CA GLU A 13 -7.37 -1.64 -25.99
C GLU A 13 -8.40 -0.55 -26.31
N GLY A 14 -7.98 0.72 -26.31
CA GLY A 14 -8.81 1.86 -26.69
C GLY A 14 -8.02 3.16 -26.65
N SER A 15 -7.95 3.85 -27.79
CA SER A 15 -7.17 5.07 -28.04
C SER A 15 -7.68 6.30 -27.26
N HIS A 16 -7.40 6.36 -25.95
CA HIS A 16 -7.30 7.59 -25.17
C HIS A 16 -5.81 7.85 -24.88
N PRO A 17 -5.32 9.10 -24.78
CA PRO A 17 -3.97 9.35 -24.28
C PRO A 17 -3.86 8.75 -22.88
N THR A 18 -3.21 7.59 -22.77
CA THR A 18 -3.11 6.83 -21.54
C THR A 18 -2.19 7.60 -20.61
N MET A 19 -2.76 8.27 -19.62
CA MET A 19 -1.97 8.78 -18.50
C MET A 19 -1.22 7.59 -17.89
N ARG A 20 0.11 7.60 -18.06
CA ARG A 20 0.99 6.59 -17.49
C ARG A 20 0.99 6.76 -15.98
N LYS A 21 0.37 5.83 -15.26
CA LYS A 21 0.32 5.80 -13.78
C LYS A 21 1.51 5.07 -13.16
N VAL A 22 2.59 4.91 -13.94
CA VAL A 22 3.82 4.27 -13.49
C VAL A 22 4.69 5.35 -12.89
N VAL A 23 4.96 5.23 -11.59
CA VAL A 23 5.89 6.09 -10.85
C VAL A 23 7.29 5.47 -10.82
N GLY A 24 8.32 6.27 -10.53
CA GLY A 24 9.72 5.87 -10.60
C GLY A 24 10.19 5.00 -9.43
N SER A 25 9.47 5.01 -8.30
CA SER A 25 9.84 4.19 -7.12
C SER A 25 8.65 3.88 -6.21
N ALA A 26 8.84 2.90 -5.31
CA ALA A 26 7.87 2.60 -4.25
C ALA A 26 7.73 3.76 -3.25
N SER A 27 8.80 4.51 -2.98
CA SER A 27 8.76 5.70 -2.12
C SER A 27 7.88 6.79 -2.73
N GLU A 28 8.02 7.05 -4.03
CA GLU A 28 7.16 7.98 -4.77
C GLU A 28 5.70 7.52 -4.77
N ALA A 29 5.45 6.21 -4.91
CA ALA A 29 4.12 5.62 -4.92
C ALA A 29 3.33 5.82 -3.60
N VAL A 30 4.02 6.04 -2.48
CA VAL A 30 3.40 6.20 -1.15
C VAL A 30 3.59 7.60 -0.58
N ALA A 31 4.16 8.53 -1.35
CA ALA A 31 4.58 9.84 -0.90
C ALA A 31 3.41 10.72 -0.43
N ASP A 32 2.20 10.47 -0.93
CA ASP A 32 0.97 11.21 -0.65
C ASP A 32 0.09 10.55 0.43
N VAL A 33 0.49 9.41 1.00
CA VAL A 33 -0.26 8.74 2.06
C VAL A 33 -0.19 9.56 3.35
N PRO A 34 -1.32 10.07 3.88
CA PRO A 34 -1.30 10.83 5.13
C PRO A 34 -1.21 9.90 6.35
N ALA A 35 -0.76 10.44 7.49
CA ALA A 35 -0.96 9.77 8.77
C ALA A 35 -2.47 9.58 9.03
N GLY A 36 -2.84 8.50 9.71
CA GLY A 36 -4.26 8.19 9.95
C GLY A 36 -5.00 7.59 8.75
N ALA A 37 -4.32 7.32 7.63
CA ALA A 37 -4.96 6.77 6.44
C ALA A 37 -5.52 5.36 6.66
N THR A 38 -6.62 5.05 5.96
CA THR A 38 -7.12 3.68 5.82
C THR A 38 -6.56 3.07 4.54
N LEU A 39 -5.86 1.94 4.68
CA LEU A 39 -5.23 1.20 3.59
C LEU A 39 -5.98 -0.11 3.35
N LEU A 40 -6.30 -0.38 2.09
CA LEU A 40 -6.80 -1.69 1.66
C LEU A 40 -5.62 -2.44 1.06
N VAL A 41 -5.27 -3.57 1.68
CA VAL A 41 -4.05 -4.30 1.33
C VAL A 41 -4.44 -5.68 0.82
N GLY A 42 -4.07 -5.96 -0.42
CA GLY A 42 -4.28 -7.25 -1.05
C GLY A 42 -3.24 -8.30 -0.61
N GLY A 43 -3.60 -9.57 -0.82
CA GLY A 43 -2.75 -10.74 -0.58
C GLY A 43 -3.36 -11.76 0.37
N PHE A 44 -2.88 -13.01 0.29
CA PHE A 44 -3.26 -14.11 1.18
C PHE A 44 -1.99 -14.80 1.70
N GLY A 45 -1.80 -14.84 3.01
CA GLY A 45 -0.50 -15.19 3.57
C GLY A 45 0.56 -14.15 3.16
N LEU A 46 1.51 -14.58 2.33
CA LEU A 46 2.53 -13.73 1.69
C LEU A 46 2.37 -13.66 0.16
N SER A 47 1.40 -14.38 -0.41
CA SER A 47 1.13 -14.35 -1.85
C SER A 47 0.34 -13.10 -2.23
N GLY A 48 0.82 -12.35 -3.23
CA GLY A 48 0.15 -11.14 -3.72
C GLY A 48 0.23 -9.92 -2.81
N VAL A 49 1.05 -9.98 -1.75
CA VAL A 49 1.28 -8.85 -0.83
C VAL A 49 2.22 -7.82 -1.48
N PRO A 50 1.92 -6.52 -1.45
CA PRO A 50 2.75 -5.48 -2.06
C PRO A 50 3.98 -5.14 -1.21
N GLU A 51 4.94 -6.06 -1.09
CA GLU A 51 6.09 -5.96 -0.16
C GLU A 51 6.92 -4.69 -0.31
N ASN A 52 7.17 -4.25 -1.55
CA ASN A 52 7.93 -3.02 -1.81
C ASN A 52 7.21 -1.77 -1.31
N LEU A 53 5.88 -1.70 -1.44
CA LEU A 53 5.09 -0.57 -0.96
C LEU A 53 5.00 -0.58 0.57
N ILE A 54 4.89 -1.76 1.17
CA ILE A 54 4.88 -1.89 2.64
C ILE A 54 6.22 -1.46 3.22
N THR A 55 7.33 -1.84 2.58
CA THR A 55 8.67 -1.40 2.97
C THR A 55 8.80 0.12 2.85
N ALA A 56 8.33 0.71 1.75
CA ALA A 56 8.34 2.17 1.58
C ALA A 56 7.48 2.90 2.63
N LEU A 57 6.32 2.35 3.00
CA LEU A 57 5.49 2.87 4.09
C LEU A 57 6.18 2.76 5.44
N ARG A 58 6.87 1.64 5.71
CA ARG A 58 7.71 1.47 6.90
C ARG A 58 8.72 2.59 7.04
N ASP A 59 9.45 2.86 5.95
CA ASP A 59 10.55 3.83 5.96
C ASP A 59 10.08 5.28 6.03
N ARG A 60 8.84 5.57 5.60
CA ARG A 60 8.23 6.92 5.70
C ARG A 60 7.77 7.28 7.13
N ALA A 61 7.72 6.31 8.05
CA ALA A 61 7.32 6.50 9.45
C ALA A 61 5.92 7.15 9.64
N CYS A 62 5.00 6.98 8.68
CA CYS A 62 3.63 7.47 8.80
C CYS A 62 2.78 6.54 9.70
N GLY A 63 2.36 7.05 10.86
CA GLY A 63 1.59 6.30 11.85
C GLY A 63 0.07 6.49 11.79
N GLY A 64 -0.62 5.79 12.70
CA GLY A 64 -2.07 5.88 12.85
C GLY A 64 -2.86 5.14 11.77
N LEU A 65 -2.23 4.24 11.03
CA LEU A 65 -2.83 3.58 9.87
C LEU A 65 -3.93 2.61 10.30
N THR A 66 -5.07 2.66 9.62
CA THR A 66 -6.07 1.59 9.66
C THR A 66 -5.85 0.69 8.46
N VAL A 67 -5.77 -0.63 8.65
CA VAL A 67 -5.44 -1.55 7.55
C VAL A 67 -6.52 -2.62 7.40
N VAL A 68 -7.21 -2.62 6.27
CA VAL A 68 -8.14 -3.70 5.93
C VAL A 68 -7.39 -4.72 5.07
N SER A 69 -7.19 -5.92 5.61
CA SER A 69 -6.48 -7.01 4.92
C SER A 69 -7.05 -8.37 5.30
N SER A 70 -6.97 -9.33 4.38
CA SER A 70 -7.29 -10.73 4.68
C SER A 70 -6.27 -11.38 5.60
N ASN A 71 -5.01 -10.93 5.58
CA ASN A 71 -3.93 -11.43 6.43
C ASN A 71 -2.86 -10.35 6.65
N VAL A 72 -2.14 -10.41 7.77
CA VAL A 72 -1.12 -9.40 8.14
C VAL A 72 0.33 -9.83 7.82
N GLY A 73 0.52 -11.01 7.23
CA GLY A 73 1.84 -11.56 6.95
C GLY A 73 2.47 -12.20 8.19
N THR A 74 3.78 -12.04 8.34
CA THR A 74 4.56 -12.52 9.49
C THR A 74 5.28 -11.36 10.16
N SER A 75 5.87 -11.54 11.34
CA SER A 75 6.59 -10.46 12.03
C SER A 75 7.65 -9.77 11.16
N GLU A 76 8.33 -10.53 10.29
CA GLU A 76 9.44 -10.05 9.46
C GLU A 76 9.03 -9.68 8.02
N ARG A 77 7.79 -9.95 7.59
CA ARG A 77 7.35 -9.78 6.19
C ARG A 77 5.91 -9.31 6.07
N GLY A 78 5.62 -8.52 5.04
CA GLY A 78 4.29 -7.94 4.83
C GLY A 78 3.96 -6.92 5.92
N LEU A 79 2.70 -6.88 6.38
CA LEU A 79 2.23 -5.86 7.32
C LEU A 79 2.85 -5.98 8.72
N GLY A 80 3.47 -7.11 9.07
CA GLY A 80 4.24 -7.26 10.31
C GLY A 80 5.34 -6.20 10.48
N LEU A 81 5.94 -5.76 9.37
CA LEU A 81 6.91 -4.65 9.39
C LEU A 81 6.33 -3.35 9.95
N LEU A 82 5.06 -3.06 9.66
CA LEU A 82 4.40 -1.85 10.13
C LEU A 82 3.98 -1.98 11.61
N PHE A 83 3.70 -3.21 12.07
CA PHE A 83 3.49 -3.50 13.49
C PHE A 83 4.75 -3.29 14.32
N GLN A 84 5.90 -3.75 13.83
CA GLN A 84 7.20 -3.54 14.49
C GLN A 84 7.48 -2.06 14.73
N THR A 85 7.13 -1.21 13.76
CA THR A 85 7.28 0.25 13.84
C THR A 85 6.10 0.98 14.50
N ARG A 86 5.10 0.25 15.02
CA ARG A 86 3.87 0.82 15.64
C ARG A 86 3.10 1.81 14.76
N GLN A 87 3.10 1.57 13.45
CA GLN A 87 2.41 2.46 12.51
C GLN A 87 0.94 2.12 12.32
N ILE A 88 0.53 0.88 12.62
CA ILE A 88 -0.86 0.43 12.53
C ILE A 88 -1.60 0.71 13.84
N ALA A 89 -2.69 1.46 13.75
CA ALA A 89 -3.62 1.72 14.86
C ALA A 89 -4.77 0.70 14.91
N LYS A 90 -5.18 0.16 13.75
CA LYS A 90 -6.31 -0.77 13.65
C LYS A 90 -6.17 -1.69 12.44
N VAL A 91 -6.66 -2.92 12.56
CA VAL A 91 -6.91 -3.86 11.45
C VAL A 91 -8.41 -4.10 11.31
#